data_AF-A0A953G0W5-F1
#
_entry.id   AF-A0A953G0W5-F1
#
_cell.length_a   1.000
_cell.length_b   1.000
_cell.length_c   1.000
_cell.angle_alpha   90.00
_cell.angle_beta   90.00
_cell.angle_gamma   90.00
#
_symmetry.space_group_name_H-M   'P 1'
#
loop_
_entity.id
_entity.type
_entity.pdbx_description
1 polymer ?
#
loop_
_entity_poly.entity_id
_entity_poly.type
_entity_poly.pdbx_seq_one_letter_code
_entity_poly.pdbx_strand_id
1 'polypeptide(L)'
;MVIPDVSEAARNKRPGTTRNKLRTVCSKIIDLPSTMIYKSIASHHITDARARSTSFIGTYAAPDISSACLQVYDGKGNLVHKMGLYQKGFGWRWRFYGGYPCGDFKTAARVAADAEANTGSPAIYIKTSSSQCVKIVNANRCYNSAGC
;
A
#
# COMPACT_ATOMS: atom_id res chain seq x y z
N MET A 1 35.76 -24.70 -46.57
CA MET A 1 34.48 -24.75 -45.84
C MET A 1 34.65 -23.85 -44.62
N VAL A 2 34.10 -22.63 -44.67
CA VAL A 2 34.32 -21.59 -43.65
C VAL A 2 33.07 -21.57 -42.76
N ILE A 3 33.27 -21.79 -41.46
CA ILE A 3 32.20 -21.74 -40.45
C ILE A 3 32.08 -20.28 -39.99
N PRO A 4 30.93 -19.61 -40.14
CA PRO A 4 30.77 -18.26 -39.63
C PRO A 4 30.57 -18.28 -38.11
N ASP A 5 31.30 -17.37 -37.47
CA ASP A 5 31.22 -17.00 -36.07
C ASP A 5 29.83 -16.41 -35.74
N VAL A 6 29.15 -16.97 -34.74
CA VAL A 6 27.83 -16.53 -34.24
C VAL A 6 27.97 -15.84 -32.88
N SER A 7 28.81 -14.82 -32.79
CA SER A 7 29.05 -14.11 -31.52
C SER A 7 28.75 -12.62 -31.58
N GLU A 8 27.59 -12.17 -32.08
CA GLU A 8 27.19 -10.76 -31.87
C GLU A 8 25.69 -10.46 -32.02
N ALA A 9 24.84 -11.15 -31.26
CA ALA A 9 23.42 -10.81 -31.15
C ALA A 9 22.91 -10.65 -29.71
N ALA A 10 23.80 -10.45 -28.73
CA ALA A 10 23.42 -9.92 -27.41
C ALA A 10 23.34 -8.39 -27.48
N ARG A 11 22.45 -7.89 -28.34
CA ARG A 11 22.17 -6.46 -28.51
C ARG A 11 21.54 -5.94 -27.21
N ASN A 12 22.42 -5.48 -26.32
CA ASN A 12 22.28 -4.47 -25.28
C ASN A 12 20.88 -3.84 -25.17
N LYS A 13 19.91 -4.59 -24.63
CA LYS A 13 18.63 -4.03 -24.20
C LYS A 13 18.91 -3.30 -22.90
N ARG A 14 19.31 -2.03 -23.00
CA ARG A 14 19.28 -1.12 -21.84
C ARG A 14 17.88 -1.25 -21.24
N PRO A 15 17.72 -1.74 -19.98
CA PRO A 15 16.41 -1.82 -19.36
C PRO A 15 15.86 -0.40 -19.36
N GLY A 16 14.87 -0.16 -20.21
CA GLY A 16 14.22 1.13 -20.33
C GLY A 16 13.79 1.54 -18.93
N THR A 17 14.33 2.66 -18.46
CA THR A 17 14.08 3.21 -17.13
C THR A 17 12.58 3.27 -16.98
N THR A 18 12.01 2.27 -16.32
CA THR A 18 10.57 2.15 -16.19
C THR A 18 10.17 3.34 -15.34
N ARG A 19 9.61 4.38 -15.97
CA ARG A 19 9.21 5.61 -15.27
C ARG A 19 8.47 5.18 -14.02
N ASN A 20 8.97 5.61 -12.86
CA ASN A 20 8.35 5.27 -11.60
C ASN A 20 6.95 5.90 -11.57
N LYS A 21 5.92 5.12 -11.91
CA LYS A 21 4.53 5.58 -11.99
C LYS A 21 4.02 6.05 -10.64
N LEU A 22 4.68 5.66 -9.55
CA LEU A 22 4.36 6.13 -8.21
C LEU A 22 4.38 7.66 -8.12
N ARG A 23 5.33 8.33 -8.79
CA ARG A 23 5.39 9.81 -8.77
C ARG A 23 4.23 10.46 -9.52
N THR A 24 3.65 9.78 -10.50
CA THR A 24 2.42 10.21 -11.18
C THR A 24 1.19 10.07 -10.28
N VAL A 25 1.18 9.06 -9.40
CA VAL A 25 0.09 8.82 -8.43
C VAL A 25 0.24 9.70 -7.18
N CYS A 26 1.47 9.86 -6.72
CA CYS A 26 1.89 10.48 -5.46
C CYS A 26 3.03 11.46 -5.74
N SER A 27 2.71 12.72 -6.04
CA SER A 27 3.75 13.75 -6.17
C SER A 27 4.41 14.06 -4.83
N LYS A 28 3.68 13.86 -3.73
CA LYS A 28 4.16 13.96 -2.35
C LYS A 28 4.07 12.61 -1.64
N ILE A 29 5.18 12.17 -1.05
CA ILE A 29 5.23 10.98 -0.21
C ILE A 29 5.70 11.42 1.17
N ILE A 30 4.96 11.05 2.20
CA ILE A 30 5.32 11.28 3.60
C ILE A 30 5.42 9.93 4.31
N ASP A 31 6.22 9.86 5.36
CA ASP A 31 6.19 8.73 6.29
C ASP A 31 4.90 8.76 7.12
N LEU A 32 4.54 7.62 7.71
CA LEU A 32 3.37 7.49 8.58
C LEU A 32 3.50 8.43 9.80
N PRO A 33 2.69 9.50 9.91
CA PRO A 33 2.73 10.37 11.07
C PRO A 33 2.15 9.68 12.30
N SER A 34 2.52 10.13 13.49
CA SER A 34 2.03 9.60 14.78
C SER A 34 0.51 9.72 14.96
N THR A 35 -0.14 10.62 14.23
CA THR A 35 -1.60 10.79 14.23
C THR A 35 -2.33 9.76 13.37
N MET A 36 -1.61 8.86 12.71
CA MET A 36 -2.15 7.78 11.89
C MET A 36 -1.62 6.43 12.36
N ILE A 37 -2.45 5.41 12.20
CA ILE A 37 -2.17 4.04 12.61
C ILE A 37 -2.36 3.15 11.39
N TYR A 38 -1.42 2.24 11.20
CA TYR A 38 -1.56 1.15 10.24
C TYR A 38 -1.51 -0.17 11.02
N LYS A 39 -2.43 -1.08 10.71
CA LYS A 39 -2.42 -2.43 11.30
C LYS A 39 -2.43 -3.47 10.20
N SER A 40 -1.54 -4.46 10.32
CA SER A 40 -1.51 -5.63 9.45
C SER A 40 -2.65 -6.62 9.73
N ILE A 41 -3.23 -6.54 10.92
CA ILE A 41 -4.38 -7.35 11.35
C ILE A 41 -5.36 -6.46 12.11
N ALA A 42 -6.63 -6.84 12.15
CA ALA A 42 -7.61 -6.19 13.01
C ALA A 42 -7.39 -6.54 14.49
N SER A 43 -8.03 -5.77 15.38
CA SER A 43 -8.02 -6.07 16.81
C SER A 43 -8.75 -7.40 17.12
N HIS A 44 -8.33 -8.12 18.16
CA HIS A 44 -8.88 -9.45 18.51
C HIS A 44 -10.40 -9.51 18.74
N HIS A 45 -11.05 -8.39 19.09
CA HIS A 45 -12.50 -8.33 19.28
C HIS A 45 -13.29 -8.27 17.95
N ILE A 46 -12.61 -8.19 16.81
CA ILE A 46 -13.24 -8.21 15.49
C ILE A 46 -13.22 -9.64 14.98
N THR A 47 -14.39 -10.21 14.70
CA THR A 47 -14.57 -11.61 14.30
C THR A 47 -15.07 -11.78 12.86
N ASP A 48 -15.37 -10.69 12.16
CA ASP A 48 -15.87 -10.72 10.78
C ASP A 48 -14.74 -10.63 9.74
N ALA A 49 -15.09 -10.42 8.47
CA ALA A 49 -14.14 -10.34 7.37
C ALA A 49 -13.01 -9.31 7.57
N ARG A 50 -13.19 -8.32 8.44
CA ARG A 50 -12.16 -7.34 8.80
C ARG A 50 -11.05 -7.94 9.65
N ALA A 51 -11.32 -9.01 10.41
CA ALA A 51 -10.43 -9.65 11.38
C ALA A 51 -9.06 -10.00 10.78
N ARG A 52 -9.03 -10.37 9.49
CA ARG A 52 -7.83 -10.82 8.77
C ARG A 52 -7.29 -9.79 7.78
N SER A 53 -7.86 -8.59 7.76
CA SER A 53 -7.53 -7.55 6.79
C SER A 53 -6.68 -6.45 7.42
N THR A 54 -5.96 -5.71 6.57
CA THR A 54 -5.25 -4.52 7.03
C THR A 54 -6.23 -3.41 7.41
N SER A 55 -5.82 -2.52 8.30
CA SER A 55 -6.56 -1.30 8.59
C SER A 55 -5.67 -0.07 8.58
N PHE A 56 -6.28 1.06 8.20
CA PHE A 56 -5.64 2.37 8.23
C PHE A 56 -6.55 3.34 8.96
N ILE A 57 -6.04 3.95 10.02
CA ILE A 57 -6.85 4.69 10.98
C ILE A 57 -6.24 6.08 11.21
N GLY A 58 -7.09 7.09 11.17
CA GLY A 58 -6.75 8.46 11.52
C GLY A 58 -7.29 8.77 12.90
N THR A 59 -6.40 9.17 13.80
CA THR A 59 -6.78 9.73 15.11
C THR A 59 -7.48 11.08 14.90
N TYR A 60 -8.02 11.67 15.96
CA TYR A 60 -8.72 12.96 15.90
C TYR A 60 -7.91 14.11 15.27
N ALA A 61 -6.58 14.08 15.36
CA ALA A 61 -5.69 15.08 14.79
C ALA A 61 -5.27 14.78 13.33
N ALA A 62 -5.75 13.68 12.73
CA ALA A 62 -5.43 13.35 11.36
C ALA A 62 -6.15 14.28 10.36
N PRO A 63 -5.53 14.59 9.20
CA PRO A 63 -6.21 15.29 8.12
C PRO A 63 -7.43 14.49 7.64
N ASP A 64 -8.45 15.21 7.17
CA ASP A 64 -9.63 14.55 6.61
C ASP A 64 -9.31 13.90 5.26
N ILE A 65 -9.88 12.72 5.02
CA ILE A 65 -9.79 12.01 3.75
C ILE A 65 -11.22 11.94 3.20
N SER A 66 -11.43 12.49 2.00
CA SER A 66 -12.74 12.55 1.37
C SER A 66 -13.11 11.28 0.58
N SER A 67 -12.15 10.40 0.31
CA SER A 67 -12.40 9.17 -0.45
C SER A 67 -13.07 8.10 0.41
N ALA A 68 -14.13 7.49 -0.12
CA ALA A 68 -14.73 6.28 0.46
C ALA A 68 -13.83 5.04 0.30
N CYS A 69 -12.87 5.09 -0.63
CA CYS A 69 -12.00 3.97 -0.99
C CYS A 69 -10.54 4.43 -1.09
N LEU A 70 -9.70 3.89 -0.22
CA LEU A 70 -8.26 4.10 -0.32
C LEU A 70 -7.66 3.14 -1.32
N GLN A 71 -6.81 3.70 -2.18
CA GLN A 71 -5.97 2.96 -3.10
C GLN A 71 -4.58 2.84 -2.49
N VAL A 72 -3.99 1.66 -2.60
CA VAL A 72 -2.68 1.34 -2.03
C VAL A 72 -1.78 0.81 -3.14
N TYR A 73 -0.62 1.45 -3.27
CA TYR A 73 0.32 1.22 -4.36
C TYR A 73 1.64 0.65 -3.85
N ASP A 74 2.39 0.00 -4.73
CA ASP A 74 3.79 -0.38 -4.48
C ASP A 74 4.78 0.74 -4.86
N GLY A 75 6.08 0.50 -4.68
CA GLY A 75 7.17 1.42 -5.03
C GLY A 75 7.30 1.81 -6.51
N LYS A 76 6.63 1.08 -7.41
CA LYS A 76 6.57 1.36 -8.86
C LYS A 76 5.27 2.03 -9.28
N GLY A 77 4.31 2.17 -8.37
CA GLY A 77 2.99 2.76 -8.61
C GLY A 77 1.95 1.78 -9.14
N ASN A 78 2.15 0.47 -9.00
CA ASN A 78 1.10 -0.51 -9.29
C ASN A 78 0.13 -0.59 -8.12
N LEU A 79 -1.17 -0.68 -8.41
CA LEU A 79 -2.19 -0.87 -7.38
C LEU A 79 -2.07 -2.30 -6.82
N VAL A 80 -1.78 -2.43 -5.52
CA VAL A 80 -1.62 -3.72 -4.85
C VAL A 80 -2.71 -4.01 -3.83
N HIS A 81 -3.40 -2.97 -3.34
CA HIS A 81 -4.46 -3.14 -2.35
C HIS A 81 -5.53 -2.03 -2.40
N LYS A 82 -6.72 -2.32 -1.88
CA LYS A 82 -7.81 -1.36 -1.63
C LYS A 82 -8.37 -1.51 -0.22
N MET A 83 -8.73 -0.39 0.41
CA MET A 83 -9.41 -0.37 1.71
C MET A 83 -10.67 0.51 1.65
N GLY A 84 -11.77 0.05 2.22
CA GLY A 84 -13.03 0.79 2.30
C GLY A 84 -13.19 1.54 3.61
N LEU A 85 -13.80 2.73 3.55
CA LEU A 85 -14.13 3.56 4.71
C LEU A 85 -15.18 2.84 5.57
N TYR A 86 -14.78 2.45 6.77
CA TYR A 86 -15.65 1.80 7.75
C TYR A 86 -16.39 2.78 8.64
N GLN A 87 -15.67 3.78 9.14
CA GLN A 87 -16.21 4.68 10.15
C GLN A 87 -15.55 6.04 10.03
N LYS A 88 -16.34 7.08 10.24
CA LYS A 88 -15.92 8.48 10.36
C LYS A 88 -16.57 9.03 11.65
N GLY A 89 -15.81 9.73 12.50
CA GLY A 89 -16.27 10.18 13.82
C GLY A 89 -16.17 9.12 14.93
N PHE A 90 -16.79 9.38 16.09
CA PHE A 90 -16.85 8.47 17.26
C PHE A 90 -15.49 7.95 17.76
N GLY A 91 -14.59 8.78 18.27
CA GLY A 91 -13.25 8.29 18.66
C GLY A 91 -12.17 8.60 17.64
N TRP A 92 -12.55 8.78 16.38
CA TRP A 92 -11.63 8.72 15.25
C TRP A 92 -11.98 9.74 14.19
N ARG A 93 -10.98 10.18 13.42
CA ARG A 93 -11.26 10.97 12.23
C ARG A 93 -11.80 10.07 11.13
N TRP A 94 -11.17 8.92 10.91
CA TRP A 94 -11.61 7.90 9.96
C TRP A 94 -10.97 6.55 10.27
N ARG A 95 -11.61 5.46 9.82
CA ARG A 95 -11.10 4.09 9.89
C ARG A 95 -11.39 3.39 8.58
N PHE A 96 -10.38 2.82 7.95
CA PHE A 96 -10.48 2.04 6.73
C PHE A 96 -10.07 0.59 6.98
N TYR A 97 -10.72 -0.34 6.30
CA TYR A 97 -10.39 -1.77 6.34
C TYR A 97 -10.29 -2.37 4.95
N GLY A 98 -9.37 -3.33 4.79
CA GLY A 98 -9.28 -4.12 3.57
C GLY A 98 -10.49 -5.03 3.35
N GLY A 99 -11.23 -5.39 4.41
CA GLY A 99 -12.44 -6.22 4.33
C GLY A 99 -13.77 -5.46 4.41
N TYR A 100 -13.85 -4.20 3.97
CA TYR A 100 -15.06 -3.34 4.05
C TYR A 100 -15.33 -2.65 2.69
N PRO A 101 -16.60 -2.42 2.29
CA PRO A 101 -17.18 -2.46 0.93
C PRO A 101 -16.26 -2.53 -0.28
N CYS A 102 -15.44 -1.50 -0.53
CA CYS A 102 -14.56 -1.47 -1.71
C CYS A 102 -13.14 -1.99 -1.47
N GLY A 103 -12.89 -2.53 -0.29
CA GLY A 103 -11.70 -3.29 0.04
C GLY A 103 -11.68 -4.63 -0.69
N ASP A 104 -10.49 -5.16 -0.90
CA ASP A 104 -10.25 -6.38 -1.70
C ASP A 104 -9.97 -7.63 -0.84
N PHE A 105 -10.19 -7.54 0.47
CA PHE A 105 -10.04 -8.61 1.45
C PHE A 105 -8.63 -9.23 1.53
N LYS A 106 -7.61 -8.59 0.94
CA LYS A 106 -6.23 -9.09 1.05
C LYS A 106 -5.72 -9.00 2.49
N THR A 107 -5.00 -10.04 2.89
CA THR A 107 -4.24 -10.04 4.15
C THR A 107 -2.99 -9.17 4.00
N ALA A 108 -2.46 -8.68 5.11
CA ALA A 108 -1.20 -7.92 5.11
C ALA A 108 -0.04 -8.67 4.46
N ALA A 109 0.09 -9.97 4.74
CA ALA A 109 1.09 -10.82 4.14
C ALA A 109 0.96 -10.87 2.61
N ARG A 110 -0.27 -10.96 2.09
CA ARG A 110 -0.51 -10.94 0.64
C ARG A 110 -0.16 -9.58 0.02
N VAL A 111 -0.53 -8.48 0.68
CA VAL A 111 -0.21 -7.13 0.21
C VAL A 111 1.31 -6.89 0.18
N ALA A 112 2.02 -7.30 1.23
CA ALA A 112 3.47 -7.23 1.30
C ALA A 112 4.13 -8.06 0.19
N ALA A 113 3.67 -9.30 -0.02
CA ALA A 113 4.18 -10.18 -1.07
C ALA A 113 3.95 -9.62 -2.48
N ASP A 114 2.76 -9.05 -2.76
CA ASP A 114 2.48 -8.42 -4.05
C ASP A 114 3.41 -7.21 -4.30
N ALA A 115 3.67 -6.38 -3.28
CA ALA A 115 4.59 -5.24 -3.38
C ALA A 115 6.06 -5.69 -3.57
N GLU A 116 6.48 -6.73 -2.84
CA GLU A 116 7.82 -7.28 -2.91
C GLU A 116 8.09 -7.96 -4.25
N ALA A 117 7.14 -8.75 -4.76
CA ALA A 117 7.22 -9.34 -6.10
C ALA A 117 7.41 -8.27 -7.19
N ASN A 118 6.75 -7.11 -7.04
CA ASN A 118 6.84 -6.04 -8.02
C ASN A 118 8.11 -5.19 -7.87
N THR A 119 8.62 -4.99 -6.66
CA THR A 119 9.60 -3.92 -6.37
C THR A 119 10.85 -4.35 -5.61
N GLY A 120 10.92 -5.60 -5.14
CA GLY A 120 11.95 -6.07 -4.22
C GLY A 120 11.82 -5.50 -2.80
N SER A 121 10.66 -4.91 -2.47
CA SER A 121 10.40 -4.29 -1.17
C SER A 121 8.94 -4.49 -0.74
N PRO A 122 8.66 -4.83 0.52
CA PRO A 122 7.29 -4.96 1.05
C PRO A 122 6.63 -3.60 1.36
N ALA A 123 7.28 -2.50 0.99
CA ALA A 123 6.77 -1.15 1.24
C ALA A 123 5.56 -0.82 0.36
N ILE A 124 4.57 -0.17 0.96
CA ILE A 124 3.36 0.28 0.28
C ILE A 124 3.11 1.78 0.50
N TYR A 125 2.29 2.35 -0.36
CA TYR A 125 1.98 3.77 -0.43
C TYR A 125 0.48 3.94 -0.47
N ILE A 126 -0.11 4.40 0.64
CA ILE A 126 -1.54 4.60 0.79
C ILE A 126 -1.88 5.99 0.28
N LYS A 127 -2.70 6.10 -0.76
CA LYS A 127 -3.09 7.38 -1.36
C LYS A 127 -4.15 8.08 -0.50
N THR A 128 -3.76 9.13 0.20
CA THR A 128 -4.63 9.86 1.14
C THR A 128 -5.28 11.11 0.54
N SER A 129 -4.75 11.62 -0.58
CA SER A 129 -5.35 12.72 -1.35
C SER A 129 -5.10 12.55 -2.85
N SER A 130 -5.42 13.55 -3.67
CA SER A 130 -5.16 13.51 -5.12
C SER A 130 -3.67 13.30 -5.46
N SER A 131 -2.77 13.77 -4.60
CA SER A 131 -1.33 13.82 -4.88
C SER A 131 -0.43 13.36 -3.71
N GLN A 132 -0.99 13.12 -2.52
CA GLN A 132 -0.22 12.68 -1.35
C GLN A 132 -0.43 11.20 -1.05
N CYS A 133 0.67 10.52 -0.74
CA CYS A 133 0.66 9.16 -0.23
C CYS A 133 1.45 9.06 1.08
N VAL A 134 0.98 8.17 1.94
CA VAL A 134 1.64 7.78 3.19
C VAL A 134 2.38 6.47 2.96
N LYS A 135 3.68 6.45 3.27
CA LYS A 135 4.53 5.27 3.15
C LYS A 135 4.40 4.39 4.39
N ILE A 136 4.18 3.10 4.17
CA ILE A 136 4.31 2.04 5.17
C ILE A 136 5.52 1.19 4.76
N VAL A 137 6.54 1.13 5.60
CA VAL A 137 7.83 0.50 5.24
C VAL A 137 7.72 -1.00 5.01
N ASN A 138 6.83 -1.68 5.74
CA ASN A 138 6.53 -3.09 5.56
C ASN A 138 5.05 -3.34 5.84
N ALA A 139 4.27 -3.67 4.80
CA ALA A 139 2.82 -3.87 4.93
C ALA A 139 2.44 -5.01 5.90
N ASN A 140 3.36 -5.94 6.21
CA ASN A 140 3.09 -7.05 7.12
C ASN A 140 3.34 -6.73 8.61
N ARG A 141 3.54 -5.45 8.97
CA ARG A 141 3.73 -5.00 10.36
C ARG A 141 2.69 -3.95 10.74
N CYS A 142 2.37 -3.83 12.03
CA CYS A 142 1.62 -2.67 12.52
C CYS A 142 2.57 -1.52 12.86
N TYR A 143 2.03 -0.31 12.82
CA TYR A 143 2.72 0.92 13.15
C TYR A 143 1.78 1.83 13.93
N ASN A 144 2.34 2.51 14.94
CA ASN A 144 1.60 3.39 15.85
C ASN A 144 0.38 2.70 16.51
N SER A 145 0.43 1.37 16.66
CA SER A 145 -0.62 0.58 17.28
C SER A 145 -0.06 -0.20 18.45
N ALA A 146 -0.76 -0.17 19.59
CA ALA A 146 -0.42 -0.96 20.77
C ALA A 146 -0.88 -2.44 20.65
N GLY A 147 -1.68 -2.78 19.63
CA GLY A 147 -2.16 -4.14 19.43
C GLY A 147 -2.11 -4.52 17.96
N CYS A 148 -1.14 -5.33 17.59
CA CYS A 148 -1.35 -6.43 16.67
C CYS A 148 -1.67 -7.66 17.53
#